data_AF-A0AA39PF29-F1
#
_entry.id   AF-A0AA39PF29-F1
#
_cell.length_a   1.000
_cell.length_b   1.000
_cell.length_c   1.000
_cell.angle_alpha   90.00
_cell.angle_beta   90.00
_cell.angle_gamma   90.00
#
_symmetry.space_group_name_H-M   'P 1'
#
loop_
_entity.id
_entity.type
_entity.pdbx_description
1 polymer ?
#
loop_
_entity_poly.entity_id
_entity_poly.type
_entity_poly.pdbx_seq_one_letter_code
_entity_poly.pdbx_strand_id
1 'polypeptide(L)'
;RLLNVTDVLIYLDAIKFQFQDHPEVYNQFLDVMKEYKNHLIDLNAVIYRVAHLFFDHPQLIAGFNAFLPEGYRIEITSDGPALDLIAVTNSDGS
;
A
#
# COMPACT_ATOMS: atom_id res chain seq x y z
N ARG A 1 -9.82 -11.92 -5.28
CA ARG A 1 -10.49 -11.74 -3.97
C ARG A 1 -11.27 -10.41 -4.00
N LEU A 2 -12.58 -10.40 -3.74
CA LEU A 2 -13.35 -9.15 -3.61
C LEU A 2 -12.95 -8.50 -2.27
N LEU A 3 -12.38 -7.31 -2.32
CA LEU A 3 -12.02 -6.54 -1.13
C LEU A 3 -13.32 -6.00 -0.51
N ASN A 4 -13.60 -6.37 0.74
CA ASN A 4 -14.80 -5.89 1.41
C ASN A 4 -14.54 -4.50 1.99
N VAL A 5 -15.58 -3.64 1.97
CA VAL A 5 -15.53 -2.31 2.59
C VAL A 5 -15.10 -2.39 4.06
N THR A 6 -15.46 -3.48 4.75
CA THR A 6 -15.03 -3.77 6.11
C THR A 6 -13.51 -3.84 6.26
N ASP A 7 -12.80 -4.53 5.36
CA ASP A 7 -11.34 -4.62 5.40
C ASP A 7 -10.69 -3.25 5.20
N VAL A 8 -11.25 -2.44 4.29
CA VAL A 8 -10.79 -1.06 4.03
C VAL A 8 -10.91 -0.21 5.30
N LEU A 9 -12.05 -0.29 5.99
CA LEU A 9 -12.29 0.47 7.21
C LEU A 9 -11.34 0.05 8.34
N ILE A 10 -11.11 -1.26 8.51
CA ILE A 10 -10.16 -1.78 9.50
C ILE A 10 -8.74 -1.28 9.20
N TYR A 11 -8.33 -1.28 7.94
CA TYR A 11 -7.01 -0.79 7.53
C TYR A 11 -6.85 0.73 7.79
N LEU A 12 -7.87 1.53 7.47
CA LEU A 12 -7.86 2.97 7.77
C LEU A 12 -7.78 3.24 9.27
N ASP A 13 -8.49 2.46 10.09
CA ASP A 13 -8.44 2.58 11.55
C ASP A 13 -7.05 2.23 12.09
N ALA A 14 -6.40 1.21 11.55
CA ALA A 14 -5.03 0.84 11.91
C ALA A 14 -4.02 1.96 11.62
N ILE A 15 -4.10 2.60 10.45
CA ILE A 15 -3.25 3.76 10.12
C ILE A 15 -3.52 4.91 11.09
N LYS A 16 -4.80 5.22 11.33
CA LYS A 16 -5.19 6.31 12.22
C LYS A 16 -4.74 6.09 13.66
N PHE A 17 -4.81 4.86 14.15
CA PHE A 17 -4.32 4.48 15.47
C PHE A 17 -2.79 4.57 15.56
N GLN A 18 -2.08 4.06 14.55
CA GLN A 18 -0.61 4.07 14.51
C GLN A 18 -0.05 5.50 14.45
N PHE A 19 -0.70 6.40 13.70
CA PHE A 19 -0.30 7.79 13.52
C PHE A 19 -1.23 8.77 14.24
N GLN A 20 -1.80 8.40 15.38
CA GLN A 20 -2.70 9.27 16.14
C GLN A 20 -2.04 10.59 16.58
N ASP A 21 -0.72 10.55 16.81
CA ASP A 21 0.11 11.71 17.16
C ASP A 21 0.61 12.49 15.93
N HIS A 22 0.56 11.85 14.75
CA HIS A 22 1.06 12.37 13.48
C HIS A 22 -0.05 12.41 12.42
N PRO A 23 -1.07 13.28 12.57
CA PRO A 23 -2.20 13.34 11.65
C PRO A 23 -1.78 13.70 10.21
N GLU A 24 -0.63 14.33 10.03
CA GLU A 24 -0.04 14.61 8.71
C GLU A 24 0.21 13.35 7.88
N VAL A 25 0.57 12.22 8.51
CA VAL A 25 0.82 10.95 7.80
C VAL A 25 -0.48 10.37 7.27
N TYR A 26 -1.54 10.38 8.08
CA TYR A 26 -2.86 9.95 7.65
C TYR A 26 -3.41 10.82 6.51
N ASN A 27 -3.23 12.15 6.59
CA ASN A 27 -3.61 13.05 5.51
C ASN A 27 -2.83 12.79 4.22
N GLN A 28 -1.51 12.58 4.30
CA GLN A 28 -0.69 12.23 3.13
C GLN A 28 -1.18 10.94 2.46
N PHE A 29 -1.52 9.90 3.24
CA PHE A 29 -2.10 8.69 2.69
C PHE A 29 -3.42 8.97 1.94
N LEU A 30 -4.30 9.78 2.51
CA LEU A 30 -5.55 10.17 1.86
C LEU A 30 -5.31 10.97 0.57
N ASP A 31 -4.33 11.87 0.53
CA ASP A 31 -4.01 12.63 -0.67
C ASP A 31 -3.49 11.72 -1.79
N VAL A 32 -2.61 10.76 -1.49
CA VAL A 32 -2.17 9.76 -2.46
C VAL A 32 -3.37 8.97 -3.03
N MET A 33 -4.32 8.56 -2.17
CA MET A 33 -5.52 7.86 -2.61
C MET A 33 -6.45 8.74 -3.46
N LYS A 34 -6.56 10.04 -3.16
CA LYS A 34 -7.32 11.00 -3.99
C LYS A 34 -6.66 11.21 -5.34
N GLU A 35 -5.33 11.40 -5.37
CA GLU A 35 -4.56 11.57 -6.60
C GLU A 35 -4.76 10.37 -7.53
N TYR A 36 -4.73 9.15 -6.98
CA TYR A 36 -5.03 7.93 -7.73
C TYR A 36 -6.46 7.90 -8.26
N LYS A 37 -7.45 8.22 -7.41
CA LYS A 37 -8.87 8.30 -7.82
C LYS A 37 -9.13 9.35 -8.89
N ASN A 38 -8.36 10.42 -8.89
CA ASN A 38 -8.43 11.50 -9.88
C ASN A 38 -7.59 11.21 -11.13
N HIS A 39 -6.98 10.03 -11.24
CA HIS A 39 -6.08 9.65 -12.33
C HIS A 39 -4.87 10.60 -12.50
N LEU A 40 -4.44 11.26 -11.42
CA LEU A 40 -3.26 12.14 -11.42
C LEU A 40 -1.96 11.36 -11.29
N ILE A 41 -2.02 10.20 -10.61
CA ILE A 41 -0.90 9.29 -10.43
C ILE A 41 -1.31 7.86 -10.77
N ASP A 42 -0.37 7.08 -11.29
CA ASP A 42 -0.57 5.66 -11.59
C ASP A 42 -0.39 4.77 -10.36
N LEU A 43 -0.82 3.51 -10.50
CA LEU A 43 -0.65 2.49 -9.46
C LEU A 43 0.79 2.39 -8.96
N ASN A 44 1.79 2.42 -9.84
CA ASN A 44 3.21 2.40 -9.44
C ASN A 44 3.58 3.56 -8.51
N ALA A 45 3.07 4.77 -8.78
CA ALA A 45 3.32 5.95 -7.96
C ALA A 45 2.62 5.86 -6.60
N VAL A 46 1.40 5.29 -6.55
CA VAL A 46 0.70 4.98 -5.29
C VAL A 46 1.55 4.03 -4.44
N ILE A 47 1.99 2.92 -5.04
CA ILE A 47 2.77 1.88 -4.37
C ILE A 47 4.06 2.49 -3.81
N TYR A 48 4.81 3.25 -4.61
CA TYR A 48 6.04 3.91 -4.16
C TYR A 48 5.79 4.87 -2.98
N ARG A 49 4.75 5.72 -3.07
CA ARG A 49 4.45 6.69 -2.01
C ARG A 49 3.98 6.01 -0.72
N VAL A 50 3.16 4.97 -0.82
CA VAL A 50 2.72 4.20 0.36
C VAL A 50 3.88 3.45 1.01
N ALA A 51 4.76 2.85 0.19
CA ALA A 51 5.94 2.16 0.68
C ALA A 51 6.89 3.11 1.44
N HIS A 52 7.09 4.32 0.93
CA HIS A 52 7.90 5.35 1.59
C HIS A 52 7.21 5.91 2.85
N LEU A 53 5.89 6.14 2.79
CA LEU A 53 5.12 6.69 3.90
C LEU A 53 5.10 5.75 5.12
N PHE A 54 5.08 4.44 4.87
CA PHE A 54 5.01 3.41 5.90
C PHE A 54 6.28 2.58 6.01
N PHE A 55 7.44 3.09 5.56
CA PHE A 55 8.67 2.30 5.48
C PHE A 55 9.10 1.69 6.84
N ASP A 56 8.90 2.45 7.93
CA ASP A 56 9.21 2.03 9.30
C ASP A 56 8.11 1.14 9.92
N HIS A 57 6.99 0.97 9.20
CA HIS A 57 5.79 0.27 9.65
C HIS A 57 5.42 -0.88 8.70
N PRO A 58 6.19 -1.99 8.71
CA PRO A 58 5.98 -3.13 7.80
C PRO A 58 4.59 -3.76 7.93
N GLN A 59 3.95 -3.67 9.10
CA GLN A 59 2.58 -4.13 9.33
C GLN A 59 1.54 -3.41 8.45
N LEU A 60 1.72 -2.10 8.22
CA LEU A 60 0.81 -1.32 7.38
C LEU A 60 1.02 -1.66 5.90
N ILE A 61 2.27 -1.85 5.49
CA ILE A 61 2.61 -2.28 4.13
C ILE A 61 2.04 -3.67 3.83
N ALA A 62 2.13 -4.60 4.77
CA ALA A 62 1.51 -5.92 4.64
C ALA A 62 -0.01 -5.82 4.48
N GLY A 63 -0.65 -4.91 5.24
CA GLY A 63 -2.06 -4.58 5.06
C GLY A 63 -2.35 -4.05 3.65
N PHE A 64 -1.54 -3.11 3.15
CA PHE A 64 -1.69 -2.55 1.80
C PHE A 64 -1.51 -3.59 0.69
N ASN A 65 -0.56 -4.53 0.85
CA ASN A 65 -0.35 -5.63 -0.09
C ASN A 65 -1.59 -6.51 -0.28
N ALA A 66 -2.46 -6.61 0.73
CA ALA A 66 -3.72 -7.33 0.59
C ALA A 66 -4.73 -6.62 -0.33
N PHE A 67 -4.60 -5.30 -0.51
CA PHE A 67 -5.43 -4.49 -1.41
C PHE A 67 -4.87 -4.40 -2.83
N LEU A 68 -3.63 -4.82 -3.05
CA LEU A 68 -3.03 -4.84 -4.37
C LEU A 68 -3.55 -6.03 -5.20
N PRO A 69 -3.75 -5.85 -6.52
CA PRO A 69 -4.09 -6.95 -7.40
C PRO A 69 -2.97 -8.00 -7.43
N GLU A 70 -3.34 -9.24 -7.75
CA GLU A 70 -2.37 -10.34 -7.91
C GLU A 70 -1.31 -9.94 -8.96
N GLY A 71 -0.03 -10.09 -8.60
CA GLY A 71 1.11 -9.64 -9.39
C GLY A 71 1.71 -8.28 -8.97
N TYR A 72 1.19 -7.65 -7.91
CA TYR A 72 1.80 -6.46 -7.31
C TYR A 72 2.04 -6.69 -5.83
N ARG A 73 3.28 -6.41 -5.39
CA ARG A 73 3.67 -6.49 -3.99
C ARG A 73 4.68 -5.41 -3.66
N ILE A 74 4.57 -4.85 -2.47
CA ILE A 74 5.59 -3.98 -1.86
C ILE A 74 6.49 -4.85 -0.99
N GLU A 75 7.79 -4.77 -1.24
CA GLU A 75 8.83 -5.30 -0.35
C GLU A 75 9.72 -4.16 0.15
N ILE A 76 9.90 -4.10 1.47
CA ILE A 76 10.83 -3.17 2.10
C ILE A 76 12.16 -3.90 2.25
N THR A 77 13.18 -3.38 1.60
CA THR A 77 14.55 -3.87 1.72
C THR A 77 15.35 -2.93 2.62
N SER A 78 16.50 -3.38 3.11
CA SER A 78 17.38 -2.55 3.95
C SER A 78 17.89 -1.28 3.25
N ASP A 79 17.74 -1.18 1.93
CA ASP A 79 18.11 -0.01 1.11
C ASP A 79 16.91 0.93 0.83
N GLY A 80 15.70 0.58 1.28
CA GLY A 80 14.48 1.35 1.07
C GLY A 80 13.35 0.56 0.39
N PRO A 81 12.27 1.25 -0.03
CA PRO A 81 11.15 0.62 -0.70
C PRO A 81 11.57 0.15 -2.10
N ALA A 82 11.75 -1.16 -2.27
CA ALA A 82 11.97 -1.76 -3.57
C ALA A 82 10.61 -2.13 -4.18
N LEU A 83 10.30 -1.58 -5.35
CA LEU A 83 9.22 -2.09 -6.17
C LEU A 83 9.71 -3.37 -6.84
N ASP A 84 9.57 -4.51 -6.16
CA ASP A 84 9.65 -5.78 -6.87
C ASP A 84 8.32 -5.94 -7.61
N LEU A 85 8.31 -5.55 -8.88
CA LEU A 85 7.22 -5.91 -9.79
C LEU A 85 7.37 -7.40 -10.06
N ILE A 86 7.05 -8.23 -9.08
CA ILE A 86 6.88 -9.66 -9.28
C ILE A 86 5.62 -9.79 -10.13
N ALA A 87 5.79 -9.63 -11.44
CA ALA A 87 4.95 -10.29 -12.40
C ALA A 87 5.01 -11.75 -12.00
N VAL A 88 4.06 -12.19 -11.16
CA VAL A 88 3.74 -13.59 -11.00
C VAL A 88 3.16 -13.97 -12.35
N THR A 89 4.06 -14.15 -13.34
CA THR A 89 3.81 -15.05 -14.44
C THR A 89 3.61 -16.38 -13.74
N ASN A 90 2.35 -16.71 -13.49
CA ASN A 90 1.98 -18.10 -13.31
C ASN A 90 2.32 -18.79 -14.63
N SER A 91 3.58 -19.20 -14.69
CA SER A 91 4.24 -20.16 -15.56
C SER A 91 5.17 -20.83 -14.55
N ASP A 92 4.98 -22.05 -14.08
CA ASP A 92 4.26 -23.21 -14.58
C ASP A 92 4.26 -24.26 -13.43
N GLY A 93 3.34 -25.22 -13.47
CA GLY A 93 3.66 -26.61 -13.10
C GLY A 93 3.60 -27.02 -11.62
N SER A 94 2.43 -27.50 -11.20
CA SER A 94 2.31 -28.77 -10.46
C SER A 94 1.00 -29.44 -10.83
#